data_AF-A0A2V9IY94-F1
#
_entry.id   AF-A0A2V9IY94-F1
#
_cell.length_a   1.000
_cell.length_b   1.000
_cell.length_c   1.000
_cell.angle_alpha   90.00
_cell.angle_beta   90.00
_cell.angle_gamma   90.00
#
_symmetry.space_group_name_H-M   'P 1'
#
loop_
_entity.id
_entity.type
_entity.pdbx_description
1 polymer ?
#
loop_
_entity_poly.entity_id
_entity_poly.type
_entity_poly.pdbx_seq_one_letter_code
_entity_poly.pdbx_strand_id
1 'polypeptide(L)'
;MNRFETSAMPRGMRGEDQALKIGHRYKSYTGETGASYRYFFEARRRVVRPEGQGPGSDFTFVVIADQYPPFTLRVFVADRALHVWREGHGRELDSVEQYAAAKMRLFRAFDEDDGLRRGRVSLVVDETNVEDLLTSLDL
;
A
#
# COMPACT_ATOMS: atom_id res chain seq x y z
N MET A 1 51.67 -6.72 15.40
CA MET A 1 50.55 -5.85 14.98
C MET A 1 50.81 -5.39 13.55
N ASN A 2 50.31 -6.12 12.55
CA ASN A 2 50.58 -5.83 11.13
C ASN A 2 49.37 -5.22 10.43
N ARG A 3 49.65 -4.09 9.77
CA ARG A 3 48.91 -3.44 8.69
C ARG A 3 49.21 -4.20 7.39
N PHE A 4 48.21 -4.65 6.64
CA PHE A 4 48.32 -4.98 5.20
C PHE A 4 46.96 -4.85 4.48
N GLU A 5 47.05 -4.33 3.26
CA GLU A 5 46.02 -3.90 2.30
C GLU A 5 45.35 -5.04 1.53
N THR A 6 44.07 -4.89 1.16
CA THR A 6 43.39 -5.36 -0.09
C THR A 6 41.94 -4.83 -0.03
N SER A 7 41.18 -4.44 -1.05
CA SER A 7 41.25 -4.51 -2.51
C SER A 7 40.24 -3.50 -3.05
N ALA A 8 40.57 -2.85 -4.16
CA ALA A 8 39.60 -2.12 -4.98
C ALA A 8 38.46 -3.05 -5.45
N MET A 9 37.22 -2.54 -5.40
CA MET A 9 36.05 -2.91 -6.23
C MET A 9 35.06 -1.72 -6.26
N PRO A 10 34.18 -1.61 -7.29
CA PRO A 10 34.11 -0.44 -8.17
C PRO A 10 33.04 0.62 -7.84
N ARG A 11 33.18 1.78 -8.49
CA ARG A 11 32.16 2.84 -8.59
C ARG A 11 30.86 2.26 -9.16
N GLY A 12 29.81 2.26 -8.37
CA GLY A 12 28.45 2.00 -8.81
C GLY A 12 27.48 2.28 -7.67
N MET A 13 26.63 3.30 -7.84
CA MET A 13 25.56 3.71 -6.93
C MET A 13 26.04 4.35 -5.63
N ARG A 14 26.47 5.62 -5.75
CA ARG A 14 26.23 6.62 -4.71
C ARG A 14 24.75 6.49 -4.33
N GLY A 15 24.48 6.16 -3.07
CA GLY A 15 23.15 6.17 -2.48
C GLY A 15 22.59 7.59 -2.52
N GLU A 16 22.09 7.99 -3.68
CA GLU A 16 21.01 8.94 -3.82
C GLU A 16 19.74 8.25 -3.29
N ASP A 17 19.67 8.06 -1.98
CA ASP A 17 18.39 7.94 -1.26
C ASP A 17 18.41 8.85 -0.05
N GLN A 18 18.97 10.05 -0.24
CA GLN A 18 18.74 11.17 0.64
C GLN A 18 17.43 11.86 0.23
N ALA A 19 16.35 11.09 0.31
CA ALA A 19 15.00 11.62 0.35
C ALA A 19 14.19 10.88 1.43
N LEU A 20 14.82 10.67 2.60
CA LEU A 20 14.12 10.65 3.89
C LEU A 20 13.42 12.01 4.10
N LYS A 21 12.40 12.28 3.30
CA LYS A 21 11.47 13.37 3.54
C LYS A 21 10.52 12.92 4.65
N ILE A 22 10.81 13.45 5.85
CA ILE A 22 9.81 13.90 6.82
C ILE A 22 9.05 12.79 7.56
N GLY A 23 9.56 12.28 8.70
CA GLY A 23 8.72 11.75 9.80
C GLY A 23 7.82 10.52 9.57
N HIS A 24 7.79 9.88 8.39
CA HIS A 24 6.97 8.69 8.17
C HIS A 24 7.67 7.43 8.69
N ARG A 25 7.12 6.82 9.76
CA ARG A 25 7.62 5.55 10.30
C ARG A 25 7.22 4.40 9.38
N TYR A 26 8.22 3.75 8.78
CA TYR A 26 8.02 2.50 8.04
C TYR A 26 7.48 1.40 8.96
N LYS A 27 6.41 0.76 8.54
CA LYS A 27 5.88 -0.48 9.12
C LYS A 27 6.35 -1.65 8.28
N SER A 28 6.90 -2.67 8.93
CA SER A 28 7.23 -3.94 8.28
C SER A 28 6.03 -4.88 8.36
N TYR A 29 5.74 -5.55 7.26
CA TYR A 29 4.74 -6.59 7.13
C TYR A 29 5.37 -7.78 6.41
N THR A 30 5.26 -8.96 7.00
CA THR A 30 5.66 -10.20 6.35
C THR A 30 4.39 -10.85 5.82
N GLY A 31 4.29 -10.98 4.50
CA GLY A 31 3.16 -11.67 3.86
C GLY A 31 3.20 -13.18 4.17
N GLU A 32 2.10 -13.89 3.91
CA GLU A 32 2.02 -15.34 4.18
C GLU A 32 3.02 -16.12 3.32
N THR A 33 3.36 -15.58 2.15
CA THR A 33 4.38 -16.09 1.23
C THR A 33 5.82 -15.97 1.76
N GLY A 34 6.03 -15.33 2.93
CA GLY A 34 7.35 -15.12 3.54
C GLY A 34 8.11 -13.88 3.03
N ALA A 35 7.52 -13.12 2.10
CA ALA A 35 8.10 -11.88 1.62
C ALA A 35 7.94 -10.73 2.66
N SER A 36 9.03 -9.99 2.90
CA SER A 36 9.05 -8.83 3.79
C SER A 36 8.83 -7.53 3.03
N TYR A 37 7.77 -6.80 3.38
CA TYR A 37 7.40 -5.51 2.82
C TYR A 37 7.52 -4.44 3.90
N ARG A 38 8.17 -3.32 3.58
CA ARG A 38 8.11 -2.11 4.40
C ARG A 38 7.20 -1.10 3.72
N TYR A 39 6.25 -0.53 4.44
CA TYR A 39 5.37 0.50 3.88
C TYR A 39 5.14 1.65 4.86
N PHE A 40 4.81 2.81 4.33
CA PHE A 40 4.23 3.90 5.10
C PHE A 40 3.07 4.54 4.35
N PHE A 41 2.14 5.10 5.12
CA PHE A 41 1.05 5.89 4.57
C PHE A 41 1.57 7.29 4.24
N GLU A 42 1.47 7.67 2.96
CA GLU A 42 1.92 8.95 2.45
C GLU A 42 0.81 9.99 2.58
N ALA A 43 -0.35 9.73 1.97
CA ALA A 43 -1.45 10.68 1.91
C ALA A 43 -2.78 10.00 1.58
N ARG A 44 -3.88 10.66 1.96
CA ARG A 44 -5.21 10.38 1.43
C ARG A 44 -5.63 11.54 0.53
N ARG A 45 -6.23 11.24 -0.61
CA ARG A 45 -6.75 12.26 -1.53
C ARG A 45 -8.10 11.83 -2.06
N ARG A 46 -9.10 12.70 -1.90
CA ARG A 46 -10.39 12.50 -2.59
C ARG A 46 -10.19 12.75 -4.08
N VAL A 47 -10.60 11.80 -4.90
CA VAL A 47 -10.48 11.87 -6.35
C VAL A 47 -11.79 11.43 -6.99
N VAL A 48 -12.01 11.86 -8.22
CA VAL A 48 -13.11 11.39 -9.06
C VAL A 48 -12.48 10.76 -10.29
N ARG A 49 -12.68 9.45 -10.48
CA ARG A 49 -12.11 8.68 -11.58
C ARG A 49 -13.09 8.75 -12.77
N PRO A 50 -12.66 9.21 -13.96
CA PRO A 50 -13.57 9.43 -15.10
C PRO A 50 -14.09 8.16 -15.82
N GLU A 51 -13.75 6.95 -15.35
CA GLU A 51 -14.06 5.68 -16.05
C GLU A 51 -15.09 4.80 -15.30
N GLY A 52 -16.23 5.37 -14.89
CA GLY A 52 -17.32 4.62 -14.23
C GLY A 52 -17.01 4.15 -12.79
N GLN A 53 -15.81 4.41 -12.29
CA GLN A 53 -15.42 4.19 -10.90
C GLN A 53 -16.01 5.26 -9.96
N GLY A 54 -16.32 6.45 -10.48
CA GLY A 54 -17.02 7.49 -9.74
C GLY A 54 -16.13 8.23 -8.72
N PRO A 55 -16.74 8.93 -7.76
CA PRO A 55 -16.02 9.57 -6.66
C PRO A 55 -15.46 8.52 -5.70
N GLY A 56 -14.37 8.86 -5.03
CA GLY A 56 -13.77 8.01 -3.99
C GLY A 56 -12.54 8.64 -3.37
N SER A 57 -11.81 7.85 -2.59
CA SER A 57 -10.63 8.26 -1.85
C SER A 57 -9.43 7.41 -2.25
N ASP A 58 -8.41 8.01 -2.82
CA ASP A 58 -7.10 7.37 -3.00
C ASP A 58 -6.32 7.41 -1.68
N PHE A 59 -5.93 6.25 -1.19
CA PHE A 59 -4.97 6.08 -0.12
C PHE A 59 -3.63 5.68 -0.72
N THR A 60 -2.65 6.58 -0.60
CA THR A 60 -1.32 6.38 -1.15
C THR A 60 -0.40 5.81 -0.09
N PHE A 61 0.22 4.68 -0.43
CA PHE A 61 1.19 3.97 0.39
C PHE A 61 2.49 3.85 -0.38
N VAL A 62 3.60 4.24 0.22
CA VAL A 62 4.92 3.98 -0.35
C VAL A 62 5.41 2.67 0.22
N VAL A 63 5.77 1.75 -0.67
CA VAL A 63 6.18 0.39 -0.34
C VAL A 63 7.59 0.13 -0.83
N ILE A 64 8.36 -0.52 0.02
CA ILE A 64 9.72 -0.99 -0.23
C ILE A 64 9.70 -2.49 0.02
N ALA A 65 9.75 -3.25 -1.08
CA ALA A 65 10.10 -4.67 -1.02
C ALA A 65 11.62 -4.81 -1.18
N ASP A 66 12.15 -6.03 -1.08
CA ASP A 66 13.55 -6.37 -1.40
C ASP A 66 14.01 -5.85 -2.80
N GLN A 67 13.03 -5.52 -3.64
CA GLN A 67 13.14 -4.84 -4.92
C GLN A 67 13.44 -3.34 -4.72
N TYR A 68 14.60 -2.87 -5.19
CA TYR A 68 14.86 -1.43 -5.38
C TYR A 68 14.50 -1.03 -6.82
N PRO A 69 13.85 0.12 -7.09
CA PRO A 69 13.53 1.23 -6.19
C PRO A 69 12.20 1.10 -5.41
N PRO A 70 11.98 1.91 -4.35
CA PRO A 70 10.68 2.03 -3.69
C PRO A 70 9.59 2.42 -4.69
N PHE A 71 8.40 1.86 -4.53
CA PHE A 71 7.27 2.12 -5.41
C PHE A 71 6.04 2.56 -4.62
N THR A 72 5.20 3.34 -5.29
CA THR A 72 3.99 3.89 -4.69
C THR A 72 2.79 3.07 -5.11
N LEU A 73 2.06 2.54 -4.12
CA LEU A 73 0.77 1.90 -4.31
C LEU A 73 -0.35 2.86 -3.94
N ARG A 74 -1.38 2.88 -4.78
CA ARG A 74 -2.60 3.66 -4.54
C ARG A 74 -3.75 2.69 -4.39
N VAL A 75 -4.44 2.79 -3.27
CA VAL A 75 -5.66 2.06 -2.98
C VAL A 75 -6.82 3.03 -3.14
N PHE A 76 -7.57 2.89 -4.22
CA PHE A 76 -8.76 3.69 -4.48
C PHE A 76 -9.97 3.05 -3.79
N VAL A 77 -10.53 3.75 -2.81
CA VAL A 77 -11.78 3.35 -2.16
C VAL A 77 -12.93 4.07 -2.82
N ALA A 78 -13.75 3.33 -3.57
CA ALA A 78 -14.86 3.91 -4.31
C ALA A 78 -16.02 4.25 -3.35
N ASP A 79 -16.63 5.42 -3.53
CA ASP A 79 -17.78 5.87 -2.71
C ASP A 79 -18.98 4.91 -2.88
N ARG A 80 -19.12 4.32 -4.08
CA ARG A 80 -20.13 3.28 -4.36
C ARG A 80 -19.96 2.03 -3.47
N ALA A 81 -18.72 1.65 -3.16
CA ALA A 81 -18.45 0.51 -2.30
C ALA A 81 -18.88 0.81 -0.86
N LEU A 82 -18.60 2.04 -0.39
CA LEU A 82 -19.06 2.53 0.91
C LEU A 82 -20.59 2.61 0.97
N HIS A 83 -21.23 2.98 -0.14
CA HIS A 83 -22.69 3.05 -0.24
C HIS A 83 -23.32 1.66 -0.13
N VAL A 84 -22.82 0.66 -0.87
CA VAL A 84 -23.31 -0.73 -0.79
C VAL A 84 -23.12 -1.29 0.61
N TRP A 85 -21.97 -1.06 1.23
CA TRP A 85 -21.74 -1.48 2.62
C TRP A 85 -22.74 -0.83 3.59
N ARG A 86 -22.96 0.48 3.43
CA ARG A 86 -23.91 1.24 4.26
C ARG A 86 -25.34 0.73 4.11
N GLU A 87 -25.77 0.41 2.89
CA GLU A 87 -27.09 -0.16 2.63
C GLU A 87 -27.25 -1.54 3.29
N GLY A 88 -26.19 -2.36 3.27
CA GLY A 88 -26.18 -3.69 3.90
C GLY A 88 -26.13 -3.67 5.44
N HIS A 89 -25.37 -2.75 6.03
CA HIS A 89 -25.09 -2.72 7.49
C HIS A 89 -25.82 -1.60 8.23
N GLY A 90 -26.46 -0.67 7.53
CA GLY A 90 -27.18 0.46 8.11
C GLY A 90 -26.26 1.52 8.76
N ARG A 91 -24.94 1.47 8.55
CA ARG A 91 -23.98 2.43 9.09
C ARG A 91 -22.95 2.90 8.06
N GLU A 92 -22.47 4.13 8.23
CA GLU A 92 -21.40 4.68 7.39
C GLU A 92 -20.02 4.37 7.97
N LEU A 93 -19.03 4.17 7.08
CA LEU A 93 -17.65 3.91 7.46
C LEU A 93 -16.92 5.23 7.70
N ASP A 94 -16.37 5.41 8.90
CA ASP A 94 -15.55 6.57 9.24
C ASP A 94 -14.21 6.57 8.48
N SER A 95 -13.50 7.70 8.50
CA SER A 95 -12.13 7.82 7.99
C SER A 95 -11.20 6.70 8.47
N VAL A 96 -11.34 6.25 9.71
CA VAL A 96 -10.52 5.16 10.27
C VAL A 96 -10.84 3.82 9.63
N GLU A 97 -12.13 3.53 9.44
CA GLU A 97 -12.59 2.27 8.83
C GLU A 97 -12.28 2.23 7.34
N GLN A 98 -12.44 3.35 6.62
CA GLN A 98 -12.02 3.45 5.22
C GLN A 98 -10.51 3.22 5.07
N TYR A 99 -9.71 3.77 5.98
CA TYR A 99 -8.27 3.48 6.03
C TYR A 99 -8.00 2.00 6.32
N ALA A 100 -8.77 1.38 7.23
CA ALA A 100 -8.65 -0.04 7.53
C ALA A 100 -8.98 -0.90 6.30
N ALA A 101 -10.07 -0.61 5.58
CA ALA A 101 -10.42 -1.29 4.34
C ALA A 101 -9.32 -1.15 3.26
N ALA A 102 -8.78 0.07 3.09
CA ALA A 102 -7.68 0.30 2.17
C ALA A 102 -6.42 -0.50 2.55
N LYS A 103 -6.11 -0.56 3.85
CA LYS A 103 -4.99 -1.33 4.40
C LYS A 103 -5.19 -2.83 4.25
N MET A 104 -6.41 -3.34 4.43
CA MET A 104 -6.74 -4.75 4.19
C MET A 104 -6.56 -5.11 2.71
N ARG A 105 -7.00 -4.23 1.79
CA ARG A 105 -6.79 -4.45 0.36
C ARG A 105 -5.30 -4.49 0.00
N LEU A 106 -4.50 -3.64 0.64
CA LEU A 106 -3.05 -3.62 0.51
C LEU A 106 -2.42 -4.94 1.00
N PHE A 107 -2.81 -5.45 2.16
CA PHE A 107 -2.30 -6.71 2.69
C PHE A 107 -2.69 -7.90 1.82
N ARG A 108 -3.95 -7.94 1.39
CA ARG A 108 -4.42 -8.95 0.45
C ARG A 108 -3.61 -8.93 -0.84
N ALA A 109 -3.25 -7.75 -1.34
CA ALA A 109 -2.39 -7.63 -2.51
C ALA A 109 -0.94 -8.09 -2.27
N PHE A 110 -0.39 -7.90 -1.06
CA PHE A 110 0.91 -8.48 -0.69
C PHE A 110 0.88 -10.00 -0.63
N ASP A 111 -0.27 -10.57 -0.28
CA ASP A 111 -0.48 -12.00 -0.15
C ASP A 111 -0.76 -12.68 -1.51
N GLU A 112 -1.64 -12.07 -2.32
CA GLU A 112 -2.09 -12.59 -3.60
C GLU A 112 -1.01 -12.55 -4.70
N ASP A 113 -0.12 -11.54 -4.68
CA ASP A 113 0.68 -11.21 -5.87
C ASP A 113 2.17 -11.02 -5.57
N ASP A 114 3.00 -12.02 -5.92
CA ASP A 114 4.46 -11.84 -5.99
C ASP A 114 4.84 -10.75 -7.01
N GLY A 115 4.00 -10.50 -8.02
CA GLY A 115 4.16 -9.46 -9.04
C GLY A 115 3.85 -8.04 -8.59
N LEU A 116 3.38 -7.79 -7.36
CA LEU A 116 3.36 -6.45 -6.75
C LEU A 116 4.77 -5.83 -6.76
N ARG A 117 5.78 -6.70 -6.66
CA ARG A 117 7.20 -6.43 -6.87
C ARG A 117 7.55 -5.75 -8.21
N ARG A 118 6.67 -5.82 -9.22
CA ARG A 118 6.83 -5.16 -10.53
C ARG A 118 6.21 -3.75 -10.58
N GLY A 119 5.61 -3.26 -9.49
CA GLY A 119 5.25 -1.85 -9.30
C GLY A 119 4.09 -1.33 -10.16
N ARG A 120 3.23 -2.20 -10.70
CA ARG A 120 2.14 -1.82 -11.63
C ARG A 120 0.74 -2.26 -11.20
N VAL A 121 0.49 -2.33 -9.90
CA VAL A 121 -0.83 -2.74 -9.40
C VAL A 121 -1.57 -1.53 -8.83
N SER A 122 -2.67 -1.16 -9.49
CA SER A 122 -3.64 -0.22 -8.92
C SER A 122 -4.64 -1.02 -8.11
N LEU A 123 -4.71 -0.73 -6.81
CA LEU A 123 -5.62 -1.43 -5.92
C LEU A 123 -6.92 -0.64 -5.84
N VAL A 124 -8.04 -1.34 -5.95
CA VAL A 124 -9.38 -0.75 -5.89
C VAL A 124 -10.19 -1.50 -4.85
N VAL A 125 -10.89 -0.76 -4.01
CA VAL A 125 -11.95 -1.23 -3.14
C VAL A 125 -13.27 -0.84 -3.79
N ASP A 126 -13.98 -1.84 -4.29
CA ASP A 126 -15.25 -1.74 -4.99
C ASP A 126 -16.31 -2.59 -4.28
N GLU A 127 -17.57 -2.53 -4.74
CA GLU A 127 -18.66 -3.24 -4.08
C GLU A 127 -18.48 -4.77 -4.03
N THR A 128 -17.65 -5.35 -4.90
CA THR A 128 -17.40 -6.79 -4.96
C THR A 128 -16.45 -7.28 -3.87
N ASN A 129 -15.58 -6.41 -3.34
CA ASN A 129 -14.55 -6.79 -2.37
C ASN A 129 -14.66 -6.08 -1.02
N VAL A 130 -15.42 -4.98 -0.95
CA VAL A 130 -15.57 -4.19 0.27
C VAL A 130 -16.13 -5.00 1.42
N GLU A 131 -17.07 -5.91 1.14
CA GLU A 131 -17.68 -6.77 2.16
C GLU A 131 -16.64 -7.72 2.78
N ASP A 132 -15.92 -8.48 1.96
CA ASP A 132 -14.87 -9.40 2.40
C ASP A 132 -13.74 -8.69 3.18
N LEU A 133 -13.32 -7.52 2.71
CA LEU A 133 -12.29 -6.71 3.36
C LEU A 133 -12.74 -6.17 4.73
N LEU A 134 -14.01 -5.82 4.87
CA LEU A 134 -14.58 -5.31 6.11
C LEU A 134 -15.00 -6.43 7.07
N THR A 135 -15.46 -7.58 6.58
CA THR A 135 -15.67 -8.79 7.38
C THR A 135 -14.36 -9.24 8.04
N SER A 136 -13.24 -9.12 7.32
CA SER A 136 -11.91 -9.40 7.89
C SER A 136 -11.51 -8.45 9.03
N LEU A 137 -12.20 -7.32 9.19
CA LEU A 137 -11.99 -6.36 10.28
C LEU A 137 -12.95 -6.57 11.45
N ASP A 138 -13.84 -7.58 11.39
CA ASP A 138 -14.89 -7.87 12.39
C ASP A 138 -15.80 -6.65 12.66
N LEU A 139 -16.17 -5.94 11.58
CA LEU A 139 -16.96 -4.70 11.63
C LEU A 139 -18.46 -4.93 11.50
#